data_AF-G9KH32-F1
#
_entry.id   AF-G9KH32-F1
#
_cell.length_a   1.000
_cell.length_b   1.000
_cell.length_c   1.000
_cell.angle_alpha   90.00
_cell.angle_beta   90.00
_cell.angle_gamma   90.00
#
_symmetry.space_group_name_H-M   'P 1'
#
loop_
_entity.id
_entity.type
_entity.pdbx_description
1 polymer ?
#
loop_
_entity_poly.entity_id
_entity_poly.type
_entity_poly.pdbx_seq_one_letter_code
_entity_poly.pdbx_strand_id
1 'polypeptide(L)' 'VTQNLTFREQLEAGIRYFDLRVSSKPGDADQEIYFIHGLFGIKVWDGLMEIDSFLTQHPQEIVFLDFNHF' A
#
# COMPACT_ATOMS: atom_id res chain seq x y z
N VAL A 1 12.34 -0.82 8.14
CA VAL A 1 12.19 -0.68 6.67
C VAL A 1 12.48 -2.03 6.06
N THR A 2 11.54 -2.61 5.31
CA THR A 2 11.66 -3.95 4.70
C THR A 2 11.81 -3.91 3.19
N GLN A 3 11.46 -2.80 2.55
CA GLN A 3 11.52 -2.60 1.10
C GLN A 3 12.07 -1.20 0.79
N ASN A 4 12.77 -1.07 -0.33
CA ASN A 4 13.32 0.22 -0.81
C ASN A 4 12.66 0.70 -2.12
N LEU A 5 11.66 -0.04 -2.61
CA LEU A 5 10.93 0.26 -3.84
C LEU A 5 9.53 0.79 -3.51
N THR A 6 9.04 1.72 -4.33
CA THR A 6 7.65 2.19 -4.33
C THR A 6 6.67 1.08 -4.73
N PHE A 7 5.36 1.30 -4.58
CA PHE A 7 4.36 0.32 -5.03
C PHE A 7 4.47 0.09 -6.53
N ARG A 8 4.57 1.19 -7.30
CA ARG A 8 4.77 1.12 -8.75
C ARG A 8 6.00 0.31 -9.13
N GLU A 9 7.16 0.58 -8.54
CA GLU A 9 8.41 -0.15 -8.86
C GLU A 9 8.33 -1.64 -8.50
N GLN A 10 7.67 -1.99 -7.40
CA GLN A 10 7.43 -3.39 -7.04
C GLN A 10 6.52 -4.09 -8.05
N LEU A 11 5.46 -3.42 -8.52
CA LEU A 11 4.57 -3.93 -9.55
C LEU A 11 5.30 -4.10 -10.89
N GLU A 12 6.09 -3.11 -11.30
CA GLU A 12 6.93 -3.18 -12.51
C GLU A 12 7.99 -4.31 -12.42
N ALA A 13 8.47 -4.62 -11.21
CA ALA A 13 9.37 -5.74 -10.93
C ALA A 13 8.66 -7.12 -10.84
N GLY A 14 7.33 -7.17 -11.02
CA GLY A 14 6.56 -8.42 -11.05
C GLY A 14 5.93 -8.85 -9.72
N ILE A 15 6.00 -8.03 -8.66
CA ILE A 15 5.30 -8.32 -7.39
C ILE A 15 3.79 -8.17 -7.60
N ARG A 16 3.02 -9.15 -7.09
CA ARG A 16 1.55 -9.17 -7.17
C ARG A 16 0.86 -9.50 -5.84
N TYR A 17 1.62 -9.68 -4.77
CA TYR A 17 1.10 -9.89 -3.43
C TYR A 17 1.75 -8.89 -2.49
N PHE A 18 0.94 -8.11 -1.79
CA PHE A 18 1.39 -7.11 -0.82
C PHE A 18 0.90 -7.46 0.59
N ASP A 19 1.84 -7.64 1.52
CA ASP A 19 1.58 -7.66 2.97
C ASP A 19 1.50 -6.22 3.48
N LEU A 20 0.28 -5.76 3.77
CA LEU A 20 -0.03 -4.39 4.13
C LEU A 20 -0.41 -4.32 5.61
N ARG A 21 0.53 -3.90 6.45
CA ARG A 21 0.22 -3.56 7.84
C ARG A 21 -0.36 -2.15 7.93
N VAL A 22 -1.51 -1.98 8.56
CA VAL A 22 -2.23 -0.71 8.63
C VAL A 22 -2.66 -0.35 10.05
N SER A 23 -2.69 0.96 10.35
CA SER A 23 -3.24 1.52 11.59
C SER A 23 -3.76 2.94 11.36
N SER A 24 -4.75 3.34 12.14
CA SER A 24 -5.10 4.76 12.29
C SER A 24 -4.10 5.48 13.19
N LYS A 25 -4.02 6.80 13.07
CA LYS A 25 -3.15 7.63 13.90
C LYS A 25 -3.94 8.31 15.03
N PRO A 26 -3.55 8.14 16.31
CA PRO A 26 -4.22 8.83 17.41
C PRO A 26 -4.18 10.35 17.26
N GLY A 27 -5.32 11.01 17.44
CA GLY A 27 -5.43 12.47 17.32
C GLY A 27 -5.51 12.99 15.89
N ASP A 28 -5.59 12.10 14.89
CA ASP A 28 -5.90 12.49 13.52
C ASP A 28 -7.40 12.80 13.40
N ALA A 29 -7.73 14.04 13.05
CA ALA A 29 -9.10 14.52 12.91
C ALA A 29 -9.80 13.90 11.69
N ASP A 30 -9.01 13.51 10.68
CA ASP A 30 -9.52 13.01 9.40
C ASP A 30 -9.75 11.49 9.43
N GLN A 31 -9.41 10.82 10.55
CA GLN A 31 -9.56 9.37 10.75
C GLN A 31 -8.91 8.52 9.65
N GLU A 32 -7.79 9.00 9.12
CA GLU A 32 -7.06 8.37 8.03
C GLU A 32 -6.37 7.06 8.47
N ILE A 33 -6.16 6.18 7.50
CA ILE A 33 -5.45 4.91 7.68
C ILE A 33 -4.09 5.01 7.01
N TYR A 34 -3.06 4.57 7.72
CA TYR A 34 -1.67 4.63 7.28
C TYR A 34 -1.06 3.24 7.23
N PHE A 35 -0.13 3.03 6.30
CA PHE A 35 0.74 1.86 6.38
C PHE A 35 1.70 2.00 7.57
N ILE A 36 1.97 0.90 8.26
CA ILE A 36 2.84 0.90 9.44
C ILE A 36 3.92 -0.19 9.38
N HIS A 37 5.09 0.18 9.86
CA HIS A 37 6.18 -0.76 10.11
C HIS A 37 7.01 -0.25 11.30
N GLY A 38 6.40 -0.24 12.48
CA GLY A 38 6.91 0.40 13.71
C GLY A 38 6.75 1.93 13.73
N LEU A 39 6.65 2.57 12.57
CA LEU A 39 6.34 3.99 12.37
C LEU A 39 5.22 4.14 11.33
N PHE A 40 4.53 5.28 11.37
CA PHE A 40 3.54 5.67 10.35
C PHE A 40 4.25 6.02 9.03
N GLY A 41 3.81 5.37 7.95
CA GLY A 41 4.22 5.64 6.58
C GLY A 41 3.23 6.54 5.85
N ILE A 42 3.10 6.33 4.53
CA ILE A 42 2.12 7.03 3.70
C ILE A 42 0.68 6.60 4.02
N LYS A 43 -0.30 7.40 3.59
CA LYS A 43 -1.71 7.02 3.68
C LYS A 43 -1.97 5.77 2.82
N VAL A 44 -2.86 4.91 3.28
CA VAL A 44 -3.29 3.73 2.52
C VAL A 44 -3.85 4.14 1.16
N TRP A 45 -4.60 5.24 1.12
CA TRP A 45 -5.17 5.79 -0.11
C TRP A 45 -4.11 6.05 -1.19
N ASP A 46 -3.00 6.69 -0.83
CA ASP A 46 -1.94 7.04 -1.78
C ASP A 46 -1.30 5.79 -2.40
N GLY A 47 -1.04 4.76 -1.59
CA GLY A 47 -0.52 3.48 -2.09
C GLY A 47 -1.53 2.73 -2.97
N LEU A 48 -2.81 2.76 -2.62
CA LEU A 48 -3.87 2.16 -3.44
C LEU A 48 -4.03 2.86 -4.78
N MET A 49 -3.85 4.19 -4.84
CA MET A 49 -3.87 4.94 -6.10
C MET A 49 -2.73 4.54 -7.05
N GLU A 50 -1.53 4.22 -6.53
CA GLU A 50 -0.45 3.69 -7.36
C GLU A 50 -0.80 2.32 -7.96
N ILE A 51 -1.41 1.45 -7.15
CA ILE A 51 -1.84 0.11 -7.59
C ILE A 51 -2.96 0.21 -8.63
N ASP A 52 -3.94 1.09 -8.41
CA ASP A 52 -5.05 1.35 -9.35
C ASP A 52 -4.53 1.87 -10.70
N SER A 53 -3.58 2.81 -10.67
CA SER A 53 -2.95 3.34 -11.88
C SER A 53 -2.23 2.25 -12.67
N PHE A 54 -1.57 1.32 -11.99
CA PHE A 54 -0.93 0.16 -12.62
C PHE A 54 -1.97 -0.79 -13.23
N LEU A 55 -2.99 -1.19 -12.48
CA LEU A 55 -4.03 -2.11 -12.97
C LEU A 55 -4.83 -1.54 -14.15
N THR A 56 -5.03 -0.22 -14.18
CA THR A 56 -5.65 0.49 -15.31
C THR A 56 -4.82 0.34 -16.60
N GLN A 57 -3.48 0.36 -16.49
CA GLN A 57 -2.57 0.17 -17.64
C GLN A 57 -2.37 -1.30 -18.00
N HIS A 58 -2.62 -2.21 -17.06
CA HIS A 58 -2.40 -3.65 -17.21
C HIS A 58 -3.67 -4.46 -16.88
N PRO A 59 -4.70 -4.43 -17.74
CA PRO A 59 -6.04 -4.94 -17.42
C PRO A 59 -6.14 -6.47 -17.24
N GLN A 60 -5.07 -7.21 -17.52
CA GLN A 60 -5.00 -8.67 -17.30
C GLN A 60 -4.30 -9.05 -15.99
N GLU A 61 -3.75 -8.08 -15.27
CA GLU A 61 -3.05 -8.31 -14.01
C GLU A 61 -4.02 -8.41 -12.84
N ILE A 62 -3.63 -9.20 -11.84
CA ILE A 62 -4.36 -9.33 -10.58
C ILE A 62 -3.35 -9.09 -9.46
N VAL A 63 -3.71 -8.21 -8.52
CA VAL A 63 -2.91 -7.91 -7.34
C VAL A 63 -3.68 -8.35 -6.10
N PHE A 64 -3.05 -9.18 -5.27
CA PHE A 64 -3.56 -9.61 -3.98
C PHE A 64 -3.07 -8.64 -2.90
N LEU A 65 -4.02 -8.07 -2.15
CA LEU A 65 -3.75 -7.16 -1.05
C LEU A 65 -4.14 -7.85 0.26
N ASP A 66 -3.16 -8.09 1.12
CA ASP A 66 -3.36 -8.68 2.43
C ASP A 66 -3.25 -7.58 3.49
N PHE A 67 -4.39 -7.13 4.01
CA PHE A 67 -4.46 -6.10 5.03
C PHE A 67 -4.41 -6.71 6.43
N ASN A 68 -3.26 -6.54 7.08
CA ASN A 68 -3.05 -6.92 8.47
C ASN A 68 -3.20 -5.71 9.39
N HIS A 69 -4.07 -5.81 10.39
CA HIS A 69 -4.27 -4.75 11.39
C HIS A 69 -3.32 -4.95 12.57
N PHE A 70 -2.73 -3.87 13.08
CA PHE A 70 -1.99 -3.83 14.35
C PHE A 70 -2.57 -2.76 15.27
#